data_AF-A0AAN7YR74-F1
#
_entry.id   AF-A0AAN7YR74-F1
#
_cell.length_a   1.000
_cell.length_b   1.000
_cell.length_c   1.000
_cell.angle_alpha   90.00
_cell.angle_beta   90.00
_cell.angle_gamma   90.00
#
_symmetry.space_group_name_H-M   'P 1'
#
loop_
_entity.id
_entity.type
_entity.pdbx_description
1 polymer ?
#
loop_
_entity_poly.entity_id
_entity_poly.type
_entity_poly.pdbx_seq_one_letter_code
_entity_poly.pdbx_strand_id
1 'polypeptide(L)'
;MISINMDLIKTQLNIYLWYIGGSGKKIGDVFLSNGGDFRELSLKDTINGIVFLSTIGIAIFSITKTCGLIAIIINSLMNTISIIFIIIYILFILLAIVILLFQAKCYIFDKDLKKNSGKIKTGPSFFVGPYHPSVFLSIKSLNEKIKISGDGGFYCSHLRDGSYNCEFYIENGNLEPMQLKKTTITKSGKLFKPDFIDLSSSLVEVSFRAFDKPVSNSDVKGEVDIKNGNKVILTSKTDEKGKFSTLLPECKYTVTVEGKVDGKPIKISEHYEIQKPLPISNLEDLKKIKPKSFERSQDCADYNIKTGSNKTVYLPDISGSMGGQSMDILKINLKKLIGESNGFYAIAPWNHSIEFYSEKWVPHSSNTSGVVSWIDGLQSTGGTDIKQAIEEAIKKYSDADEFFVLCDGDTSAFPDMQSWSTFYSKNSKYIINFVGIGGQSDERMKSMAQISKGKFTKIF
;
A
#
# COMPACT_ATOMS: atom_id res chain seq x y z
N MET A 1 68.30 5.67 -6.23
CA MET A 1 69.77 5.76 -6.09
C MET A 1 70.11 7.25 -6.02
N ILE A 2 70.32 7.79 -4.81
CA ILE A 2 70.67 9.22 -4.65
C ILE A 2 72.19 9.29 -4.68
N SER A 3 72.75 9.90 -5.73
CA SER A 3 74.19 10.17 -5.83
C SER A 3 74.52 11.30 -4.86
N ILE A 4 75.22 10.98 -3.77
CA ILE A 4 75.78 12.00 -2.88
C ILE A 4 76.92 12.64 -3.64
N ASN A 5 76.79 13.93 -3.94
CA ASN A 5 77.80 14.70 -4.66
C ASN A 5 79.03 14.90 -3.76
N MET A 6 80.01 14.01 -3.92
CA MET A 6 81.26 14.01 -3.17
C MET A 6 82.10 15.28 -3.40
N ASP A 7 81.84 16.03 -4.49
CA ASP A 7 82.55 17.28 -4.76
C ASP A 7 82.12 18.41 -3.84
N LEU A 8 80.85 18.42 -3.40
CA LEU A 8 80.36 19.40 -2.44
C LEU A 8 80.99 19.18 -1.05
N ILE A 9 81.13 17.91 -0.65
CA ILE A 9 81.77 17.53 0.61
C ILE A 9 83.28 17.83 0.56
N LYS A 10 83.96 17.51 -0.55
CA LYS A 10 85.37 17.89 -0.76
C LYS A 10 85.58 19.40 -0.70
N THR A 11 84.67 20.18 -1.29
CA THR A 11 84.77 21.65 -1.31
C THR A 11 84.62 22.22 0.09
N GLN A 12 83.67 21.72 0.89
CA GLN A 12 83.53 22.16 2.28
C GLN A 12 84.70 21.72 3.17
N LEU A 13 85.26 20.52 2.97
CA LEU A 13 86.45 20.07 3.70
C LEU A 13 87.67 20.95 3.38
N ASN A 14 87.85 21.32 2.10
CA ASN A 14 88.95 22.19 1.67
C ASN A 14 88.83 23.62 2.21
N ILE A 15 87.61 24.18 2.27
CA ILE A 15 87.37 25.49 2.88
C ILE A 15 87.68 25.45 4.38
N TYR A 16 87.37 24.35 5.07
CA TYR A 16 87.60 24.22 6.50
C TYR A 16 89.08 23.96 6.86
N LEU A 17 89.79 23.17 6.05
CA LEU A 17 91.24 22.99 6.18
C LEU A 17 92.01 24.30 5.91
N TRP A 18 91.50 25.16 5.02
CA TRP A 18 92.02 26.51 4.82
C TRP A 18 91.80 27.42 6.04
N TYR A 19 90.68 27.24 6.75
CA TYR A 19 90.33 28.05 7.93
C TYR A 19 91.11 27.68 9.20
N ILE A 20 91.53 26.42 9.34
CA ILE A 20 92.32 25.94 10.49
C ILE A 20 93.83 26.15 10.26
N GLY A 21 94.29 26.12 9.01
CA GLY A 21 95.64 26.52 8.61
C GLY A 21 95.76 28.04 8.46
N GLY A 22 95.57 28.80 9.54
CA GLY A 22 95.84 30.23 9.57
C GLY A 22 97.28 30.50 9.12
N SER A 23 97.43 31.22 8.01
CA SER A 23 98.63 31.41 7.17
C SER A 23 98.86 30.31 6.13
N GLY A 24 98.68 30.69 4.87
CA GLY A 24 98.88 29.82 3.72
C GLY A 24 100.31 29.30 3.65
N LYS A 25 100.51 28.05 4.07
CA LYS A 25 101.57 27.16 3.62
C LYS A 25 101.13 25.71 3.78
N LYS A 26 101.32 24.93 2.71
CA LYS A 26 100.96 23.52 2.61
C LYS A 26 101.71 22.71 3.68
N ILE A 27 100.99 21.86 4.42
CA ILE A 27 101.52 20.90 5.41
C ILE A 27 102.38 19.78 4.77
N GLY A 28 102.80 19.93 3.51
CA GLY A 28 103.77 19.04 2.85
C GLY A 28 105.24 19.44 2.99
N ASP A 29 105.55 20.67 3.44
CA ASP A 29 106.93 21.19 3.53
C ASP A 29 107.41 21.39 4.99
N VAL A 30 106.85 20.61 5.92
CA VAL A 30 107.66 20.09 7.01
C VAL A 30 108.61 19.06 6.38
N PHE A 31 109.84 19.00 6.88
CA PHE A 31 110.93 18.12 6.45
C PHE A 31 111.80 18.70 5.32
N LEU A 32 112.76 19.53 5.76
CA LEU A 32 114.04 19.92 5.12
C LEU A 32 114.27 21.44 5.07
N SER A 33 114.09 22.14 6.19
CA SER A 33 115.07 23.18 6.56
C SER A 33 115.07 23.41 8.07
N ASN A 34 116.24 23.11 8.66
CA ASN A 34 116.76 23.47 9.98
C ASN A 34 116.30 22.64 11.18
N GLY A 35 117.28 22.00 11.82
CA GLY A 35 117.12 21.30 13.09
C GLY A 35 116.52 22.21 14.15
N GLY A 36 115.64 21.64 14.97
CA GLY A 36 115.01 22.35 16.06
C GLY A 36 113.67 21.74 16.45
N ASP A 37 113.72 20.93 17.49
CA ASP A 37 112.66 20.57 18.44
C ASP A 37 111.32 20.00 17.94
N PHE A 38 111.17 18.69 18.20
CA PHE A 38 109.88 18.04 18.44
C PHE A 38 109.18 18.73 19.62
N ARG A 39 108.28 19.67 19.33
CA ARG A 39 107.28 20.11 20.31
C ARG A 39 106.19 19.05 20.37
N GLU A 40 106.00 18.51 21.57
CA GLU A 40 104.81 17.75 21.96
C GLU A 40 103.56 18.47 21.46
N LEU A 41 102.84 17.85 20.53
CA LEU A 41 101.43 18.17 20.30
C LEU A 41 100.72 17.88 21.62
N SER A 42 100.28 18.95 22.27
CA SER A 42 99.53 18.89 23.51
C SER A 42 98.38 17.89 23.37
N LEU A 43 98.24 16.99 24.33
CA LEU A 43 97.14 16.01 24.43
C LEU A 43 95.77 16.67 24.17
N LYS A 44 95.64 17.95 24.52
CA LYS A 44 94.45 18.78 24.29
C LYS A 44 94.08 18.91 22.81
N ASP A 45 95.06 19.04 21.91
CA ASP A 45 94.82 19.25 20.48
C ASP A 45 94.40 17.94 19.79
N THR A 46 94.97 16.80 20.21
CA THR A 46 94.54 15.47 19.77
C THR A 46 93.12 15.15 20.26
N ILE A 47 92.80 15.46 21.52
CA ILE A 47 91.45 15.28 22.08
C ILE A 47 90.43 16.15 21.34
N ASN A 48 90.75 17.41 21.06
CA ASN A 48 89.87 18.31 20.33
C ASN A 48 89.60 17.82 18.89
N GLY A 49 90.61 17.27 18.21
CA GLY A 49 90.43 16.66 16.89
C GLY A 49 89.50 15.45 16.90
N ILE A 50 89.62 14.57 17.90
CA ILE A 50 88.76 13.37 18.05
C ILE A 50 87.32 13.77 18.39
N VAL A 51 87.13 14.74 19.29
CA VAL A 51 85.80 15.27 19.64
C VAL A 51 85.12 15.93 18.43
N PHE A 52 85.89 16.63 17.59
CA PHE A 52 85.36 17.26 16.39
C PHE A 52 84.93 16.22 15.33
N LEU A 53 85.77 15.22 15.06
CA LEU A 53 85.45 14.14 14.12
C LEU A 53 84.26 13.29 14.57
N SER A 54 84.13 13.02 15.88
CA SER A 54 82.98 12.30 16.42
C SER A 54 81.69 13.11 16.33
N THR A 55 81.76 14.43 16.55
CA THR A 55 80.61 15.34 16.39
C THR A 55 80.13 15.41 14.94
N ILE A 56 81.05 15.47 13.97
CA ILE A 56 80.71 15.41 12.54
C ILE A 56 80.11 14.04 12.17
N GLY A 57 80.67 12.95 12.69
CA GLY A 57 80.14 11.60 12.46
C GLY A 57 78.70 11.45 12.96
N ILE A 58 78.40 11.99 14.15
CA ILE A 58 77.04 12.00 14.72
C ILE A 58 76.10 12.87 13.88
N ALA A 59 76.55 14.04 13.42
CA ALA A 59 75.74 14.92 12.57
C ALA A 59 75.39 14.25 11.23
N ILE A 60 76.36 13.61 10.56
CA ILE A 60 76.14 12.91 9.28
C ILE A 60 75.21 11.71 9.48
N PHE A 61 75.37 10.95 10.57
CA PHE A 61 74.51 9.81 10.89
C PHE A 61 73.07 10.24 11.21
N SER A 62 72.91 11.39 11.88
CA SER A 62 71.60 11.98 12.16
C SER A 62 70.91 12.39 10.86
N ILE A 63 71.61 13.10 9.97
CA ILE A 63 71.09 13.53 8.65
C ILE A 63 70.69 12.32 7.79
N THR A 64 71.51 11.26 7.74
CA THR A 64 71.18 10.05 6.97
C THR A 64 69.94 9.33 7.51
N LYS A 65 69.76 9.27 8.84
CA LYS A 65 68.52 8.74 9.44
C LYS A 65 67.30 9.60 9.11
N THR A 66 67.41 10.92 9.17
CA THR A 66 66.31 11.83 8.84
C THR A 66 65.92 11.72 7.36
N CYS A 67 66.89 11.66 6.45
CA CYS A 67 66.63 11.44 5.02
C CYS A 67 65.96 10.10 4.73
N GLY A 68 66.36 9.02 5.43
CA GLY A 68 65.72 7.70 5.31
C GLY A 68 64.27 7.71 5.78
N LEU A 69 63.97 8.38 6.89
CA LEU A 69 62.60 8.50 7.41
C LEU A 69 61.71 9.31 6.44
N ILE A 70 62.23 10.41 5.89
CA ILE A 70 61.53 11.23 4.90
C ILE A 70 61.22 10.42 3.64
N ALA A 71 62.16 9.61 3.15
CA ALA A 71 61.95 8.76 1.97
C ALA A 71 60.84 7.72 2.20
N ILE A 72 60.76 7.12 3.40
CA ILE A 72 59.69 6.19 3.77
C ILE A 72 58.32 6.89 3.82
N ILE A 73 58.26 8.09 4.42
CA ILE A 73 57.03 8.88 4.49
C ILE A 73 56.56 9.28 3.09
N ILE A 74 57.46 9.75 2.23
CA ILE A 74 57.13 10.11 0.84
C ILE A 74 56.62 8.89 0.07
N ASN A 75 57.27 7.73 0.21
CA ASN A 75 56.82 6.51 -0.48
C ASN A 75 55.44 6.04 0.03
N SER A 76 55.18 6.13 1.33
CA SER A 76 53.87 5.84 1.90
C SER A 76 52.81 6.82 1.38
N LEU A 77 53.12 8.11 1.30
CA LEU A 77 52.22 9.14 0.80
C LEU A 77 51.89 8.93 -0.68
N MET A 78 52.89 8.60 -1.50
CA MET A 78 52.71 8.28 -2.92
C MET A 78 51.83 7.05 -3.14
N ASN A 79 51.99 6.01 -2.30
CA ASN A 79 51.10 4.84 -2.33
C ASN A 79 49.66 5.20 -1.95
N THR A 80 49.45 6.02 -0.91
CA THR A 80 48.12 6.48 -0.52
C THR A 80 47.46 7.29 -1.64
N ILE A 81 48.21 8.19 -2.28
CA ILE A 81 47.74 8.99 -3.42
C ILE A 81 47.34 8.06 -4.59
N SER A 82 48.17 7.06 -4.90
CA SER A 82 47.86 6.10 -5.97
C SER A 82 46.59 5.29 -5.69
N ILE A 83 46.36 4.89 -4.44
CA ILE A 83 45.13 4.19 -4.03
C ILE A 83 43.91 5.10 -4.18
N ILE A 84 44.02 6.38 -3.79
CA ILE A 84 42.95 7.37 -3.97
C ILE A 84 42.60 7.53 -5.45
N PHE A 85 43.59 7.63 -6.34
CA PHE A 85 43.35 7.71 -7.79
C PHE A 85 42.65 6.46 -8.34
N ILE A 86 43.00 5.26 -7.87
CA ILE A 86 42.32 4.01 -8.26
C ILE A 86 40.86 4.02 -7.81
N ILE A 87 40.57 4.46 -6.58
CA ILE A 87 39.20 4.54 -6.06
C ILE A 87 38.37 5.54 -6.87
N ILE A 88 38.91 6.72 -7.17
CA ILE A 88 38.25 7.74 -7.99
C ILE A 88 37.95 7.18 -9.39
N TYR A 89 38.92 6.47 -9.99
CA TYR A 89 38.74 5.85 -11.30
C TYR A 89 37.63 4.77 -11.30
N ILE A 90 37.58 3.92 -10.27
CA ILE A 90 36.51 2.91 -10.11
C ILE A 90 35.14 3.60 -9.96
N LEU A 91 35.04 4.66 -9.16
CA LEU A 91 33.80 5.43 -9.00
C LEU A 91 33.34 6.05 -10.33
N PHE A 92 34.26 6.55 -11.14
CA PHE A 92 33.95 7.11 -12.46
C PHE A 92 33.41 6.03 -13.42
N ILE A 93 34.00 4.83 -13.42
CA ILE A 93 33.49 3.69 -14.20
C ILE A 93 32.08 3.28 -13.74
N LEU A 94 31.85 3.18 -12.43
CA LEU A 94 30.54 2.84 -11.89
C LEU A 94 29.48 3.87 -12.29
N LEU A 95 29.82 5.16 -12.24
CA LEU A 95 28.93 6.22 -12.68
C LEU A 95 28.59 6.10 -14.18
N ALA A 96 29.59 5.83 -15.03
CA ALA A 96 29.39 5.61 -16.45
C ALA A 96 28.46 4.41 -16.74
N ILE A 97 28.61 3.31 -15.99
CA ILE A 97 27.72 2.14 -16.09
C ILE A 97 26.29 2.50 -15.70
N VAL A 98 26.09 3.25 -14.62
CA VAL A 98 24.74 3.69 -14.20
C VAL A 98 24.09 4.57 -15.26
N ILE A 99 24.84 5.50 -15.87
CA ILE A 99 24.36 6.36 -16.96
C ILE A 99 23.96 5.51 -18.18
N LEU A 100 24.79 4.53 -18.57
CA LEU A 100 24.48 3.62 -19.68
C LEU A 100 23.23 2.77 -19.42
N LEU A 101 23.07 2.25 -18.20
CA LEU A 101 21.87 1.50 -17.81
C LEU A 101 20.62 2.38 -17.81
N PHE A 102 20.74 3.64 -17.39
CA PHE A 102 19.66 4.60 -17.45
C PHE A 102 19.27 4.91 -18.90
N GLN A 103 20.24 5.18 -19.78
CA GLN A 103 20.00 5.39 -21.21
C GLN A 103 19.36 4.17 -21.88
N ALA A 104 19.82 2.96 -21.56
CA ALA A 104 19.23 1.73 -22.06
C ALA A 104 17.76 1.55 -21.61
N LYS A 105 17.45 1.87 -20.35
CA LYS A 105 16.06 1.88 -19.85
C LYS A 105 15.21 2.94 -20.57
N CYS A 106 15.73 4.16 -20.74
CA CYS A 106 15.02 5.20 -21.48
C CYS A 106 14.76 4.80 -22.93
N TYR A 107 15.71 4.13 -23.58
CA TYR A 107 15.54 3.63 -24.96
C TYR A 107 14.50 2.50 -25.06
N ILE A 108 14.51 1.54 -24.13
CA ILE A 108 13.47 0.49 -24.06
C ILE A 108 12.10 1.13 -23.81
N PHE A 109 12.02 2.10 -22.91
CA PHE A 109 10.80 2.82 -22.58
C PHE A 109 10.28 3.65 -23.78
N ASP A 110 11.14 4.35 -24.51
CA ASP A 110 10.75 5.09 -25.72
C ASP A 110 10.32 4.14 -26.85
N LYS A 111 10.98 2.98 -26.98
CA LYS A 111 10.57 1.95 -27.95
C LYS A 111 9.20 1.33 -27.60
N ASP A 112 8.92 1.10 -26.33
CA ASP A 112 7.61 0.63 -25.86
C ASP A 112 6.54 1.71 -25.98
N LEU A 113 6.89 2.99 -25.76
CA LEU A 113 5.99 4.12 -26.02
C LEU A 113 5.68 4.26 -27.50
N LYS A 114 6.68 4.19 -28.39
CA LYS A 114 6.49 4.30 -29.86
C LYS A 114 5.75 3.11 -30.46
N LYS A 115 5.95 1.90 -29.92
CA LYS A 115 5.15 0.71 -30.28
C LYS A 115 3.68 0.86 -29.88
N ASN A 116 3.38 1.70 -28.89
CA ASN A 116 2.02 1.99 -28.41
C ASN A 116 1.42 3.31 -28.93
N SER A 117 2.23 4.27 -29.40
CA SER A 117 1.77 5.61 -29.81
C SER A 117 1.23 5.70 -31.23
N GLY A 118 1.36 4.64 -32.03
CA GLY A 118 0.78 4.55 -33.38
C GLY A 118 -0.68 4.09 -33.42
N LYS A 119 -1.24 3.62 -32.30
CA LYS A 119 -2.68 3.33 -32.20
C LYS A 119 -3.37 4.61 -31.75
N ILE A 120 -4.02 5.29 -32.68
CA ILE A 120 -5.12 6.20 -32.34
C ILE A 120 -5.96 5.46 -31.30
N LYS A 121 -6.01 5.93 -30.06
CA LYS A 121 -6.86 5.35 -29.01
C LYS A 121 -8.30 5.60 -29.45
N THR A 122 -8.81 4.73 -30.31
CA THR A 122 -10.24 4.61 -30.53
C THR A 122 -10.82 4.27 -29.16
N GLY A 123 -11.74 5.10 -28.66
CA GLY A 123 -12.46 4.80 -27.43
C GLY A 123 -13.14 3.42 -27.50
N PRO A 124 -13.64 2.92 -26.37
CA PRO A 124 -14.35 1.65 -26.34
C PRO A 124 -15.52 1.67 -27.32
N SER A 125 -15.77 0.52 -27.95
CA SER A 125 -16.88 0.35 -28.91
C SER A 125 -18.23 0.53 -28.24
N PHE A 126 -18.38 -0.02 -27.04
CA PHE A 126 -19.53 0.14 -26.16
C PHE A 126 -19.12 -0.18 -24.72
N PHE A 127 -19.95 0.21 -23.76
CA PHE A 127 -19.76 -0.04 -22.34
C PHE A 127 -20.75 -1.06 -21.80
N VAL A 128 -20.41 -1.65 -20.67
CA VAL A 128 -21.32 -2.51 -19.91
C VAL A 128 -21.43 -2.07 -18.45
N GLY A 129 -22.56 -2.37 -17.80
CA GLY A 129 -22.78 -2.08 -16.39
C GLY A 129 -23.63 -3.15 -15.69
N PRO A 130 -23.34 -3.52 -14.42
CA PRO A 130 -22.12 -3.19 -13.70
C PRO A 130 -20.91 -3.93 -14.29
N TYR A 131 -19.72 -3.32 -14.21
CA TYR A 131 -18.50 -3.91 -14.76
C TYR A 131 -17.68 -4.64 -13.68
N HIS A 132 -16.98 -5.71 -14.08
CA HIS A 132 -16.00 -6.42 -13.25
C HIS A 132 -14.87 -6.95 -14.14
N PRO A 133 -13.60 -6.95 -13.71
CA PRO A 133 -12.46 -7.36 -14.56
C PRO A 133 -12.52 -8.79 -15.11
N SER A 134 -13.35 -9.65 -14.51
CA SER A 134 -13.57 -11.04 -14.93
C SER A 134 -14.67 -11.21 -16.00
N VAL A 135 -15.25 -10.12 -16.50
CA VAL A 135 -16.26 -10.18 -17.58
C VAL A 135 -15.59 -10.35 -18.94
N PHE A 136 -16.15 -11.27 -19.73
CA PHE A 136 -15.77 -11.53 -21.10
C PHE A 136 -16.97 -11.42 -22.03
N LEU A 137 -16.68 -11.10 -23.29
CA LEU A 137 -17.60 -11.08 -24.40
C LEU A 137 -17.23 -12.22 -25.36
N SER A 138 -18.20 -13.04 -25.75
CA SER A 138 -18.10 -13.98 -26.86
C SER A 138 -18.94 -13.51 -28.03
N ILE A 139 -18.33 -13.49 -29.22
CA ILE A 139 -19.00 -13.20 -30.49
C ILE A 139 -19.08 -14.51 -31.26
N LYS A 140 -20.24 -15.18 -31.19
CA LYS A 140 -20.42 -16.56 -31.69
C LYS A 140 -20.05 -16.73 -33.16
N SER A 141 -20.45 -15.79 -34.00
CA SER A 141 -20.20 -15.84 -35.45
C SER A 141 -18.71 -15.81 -35.82
N LEU A 142 -17.84 -15.33 -34.92
CA LEU A 142 -16.41 -15.19 -35.15
C LEU A 142 -15.58 -16.14 -34.28
N ASN A 143 -16.22 -16.90 -33.39
CA ASN A 143 -15.56 -17.66 -32.33
C ASN A 143 -14.52 -16.81 -31.56
N GLU A 144 -14.82 -15.52 -31.39
CA GLU A 144 -13.91 -14.56 -30.80
C GLU A 144 -14.31 -14.29 -29.35
N LYS A 145 -13.30 -14.21 -28.48
CA LYS A 145 -13.44 -13.89 -27.07
C LYS A 145 -12.65 -12.65 -26.73
N ILE A 146 -13.33 -11.67 -26.14
CA ILE A 146 -12.79 -10.35 -25.84
C ILE A 146 -12.89 -10.11 -24.34
N LYS A 147 -11.80 -9.69 -23.70
CA LYS A 147 -11.77 -9.31 -22.30
C LYS A 147 -12.22 -7.85 -22.13
N ILE A 148 -13.00 -7.58 -21.09
CA ILE A 148 -13.36 -6.20 -20.73
C ILE A 148 -12.12 -5.39 -20.34
N SER A 149 -12.11 -4.11 -20.66
CA SER A 149 -11.07 -3.17 -20.20
C SER A 149 -11.37 -2.61 -18.82
N GLY A 150 -10.36 -2.00 -18.19
CA GLY A 150 -10.47 -1.41 -16.86
C GLY A 150 -11.44 -0.21 -16.77
N ASP A 151 -11.82 0.38 -17.89
CA ASP A 151 -12.84 1.44 -18.00
C ASP A 151 -14.27 0.88 -18.16
N GLY A 152 -14.45 -0.44 -18.13
CA GLY A 152 -15.75 -1.10 -18.32
C GLY A 152 -16.19 -1.22 -19.79
N GLY A 153 -15.32 -0.90 -20.73
CA GLY A 153 -15.58 -0.97 -22.17
C GLY A 153 -15.17 -2.29 -22.84
N PHE A 154 -15.64 -2.48 -24.07
CA PHE A 154 -15.11 -3.49 -24.99
C PHE A 154 -14.57 -2.81 -26.26
N TYR A 155 -13.40 -3.24 -26.72
CA TYR A 155 -12.76 -2.68 -27.92
C TYR A 155 -12.95 -3.65 -29.10
N CYS A 156 -13.95 -3.37 -29.94
CA CYS A 156 -14.36 -4.20 -31.07
C CYS A 156 -14.21 -3.47 -32.42
N SER A 157 -13.31 -2.47 -32.49
CA SER A 157 -13.16 -1.61 -33.67
C SER A 157 -12.79 -2.38 -34.94
N HIS A 158 -12.19 -3.56 -34.82
CA HIS A 158 -11.80 -4.44 -35.93
C HIS A 158 -12.98 -5.18 -36.61
N LEU A 159 -14.16 -5.22 -35.98
CA LEU A 159 -15.34 -5.86 -36.57
C LEU A 159 -15.76 -5.17 -37.87
N ARG A 160 -16.45 -5.87 -38.76
CA ARG A 160 -17.04 -5.24 -39.96
C ARG A 160 -18.43 -4.70 -39.62
N ASP A 161 -19.01 -3.93 -40.52
CA ASP A 161 -20.43 -3.53 -40.38
C ASP A 161 -21.31 -4.79 -40.43
N GLY A 162 -22.30 -4.86 -39.56
CA GLY A 162 -23.12 -6.05 -39.40
C GLY A 162 -23.75 -6.19 -38.03
N SER A 163 -24.44 -7.30 -37.83
CA SER A 163 -25.14 -7.63 -36.58
C SER A 163 -24.52 -8.87 -35.94
N TYR A 164 -24.17 -8.77 -34.67
CA TYR A 164 -23.39 -9.77 -33.95
C TYR A 164 -24.17 -10.28 -32.74
N ASN A 165 -24.35 -11.61 -32.65
CA ASN A 165 -24.87 -12.25 -31.45
C ASN A 165 -23.77 -12.36 -30.41
N CYS A 166 -23.95 -11.62 -29.32
CA CYS A 166 -22.99 -11.43 -28.26
C CYS A 166 -23.46 -12.10 -26.97
N GLU A 167 -22.56 -12.82 -26.32
CA GLU A 167 -22.79 -13.42 -25.02
C GLU A 167 -21.77 -12.89 -24.01
N PHE A 168 -22.26 -12.37 -22.89
CA PHE A 168 -21.46 -11.89 -21.78
C PHE A 168 -21.43 -12.93 -20.68
N TYR A 169 -20.25 -13.18 -20.13
CA TYR A 169 -20.05 -14.20 -19.09
C TYR A 169 -18.88 -13.85 -18.18
N ILE A 170 -18.80 -14.55 -17.06
CA ILE A 170 -17.69 -14.46 -16.09
C ILE A 170 -16.82 -15.70 -16.20
N GLU A 171 -15.52 -15.47 -16.26
CA GLU A 171 -14.51 -16.49 -16.00
C GLU A 171 -13.72 -16.08 -14.77
N ASN A 172 -14.10 -16.59 -13.62
CA ASN A 172 -13.31 -16.43 -12.40
C ASN A 172 -13.23 -17.79 -11.73
N GLY A 173 -12.28 -18.60 -12.22
CA GLY A 173 -12.05 -19.98 -11.77
C GLY A 173 -13.24 -20.94 -11.89
N ASN A 174 -14.24 -20.61 -12.71
CA ASN A 174 -15.34 -21.53 -12.95
C ASN A 174 -14.86 -22.68 -13.84
N LEU A 175 -15.31 -23.90 -13.55
CA LEU A 175 -15.22 -25.01 -14.51
C LEU A 175 -16.07 -24.73 -15.75
N GLU A 176 -17.18 -24.00 -15.59
CA GLU A 176 -18.07 -23.57 -16.67
C GLU A 176 -18.33 -22.05 -16.62
N PRO A 177 -18.17 -21.30 -17.73
CA PRO A 177 -18.44 -19.87 -17.75
C PRO A 177 -19.86 -19.53 -17.28
N MET A 178 -19.97 -18.56 -16.36
CA MET A 178 -21.29 -18.12 -15.91
C MET A 178 -21.84 -17.08 -16.87
N GLN A 179 -22.89 -17.43 -17.61
CA GLN A 179 -23.52 -16.52 -18.55
C GLN A 179 -24.32 -15.43 -17.82
N LEU A 180 -24.05 -14.16 -18.15
CA LEU A 180 -24.76 -13.00 -17.60
C LEU A 180 -25.86 -12.51 -18.53
N LYS A 181 -25.56 -12.34 -19.83
CA LYS A 181 -26.51 -11.76 -20.80
C LYS A 181 -26.24 -12.21 -22.23
N LYS A 182 -27.31 -12.36 -23.01
CA LYS A 182 -27.24 -12.46 -24.48
C LYS A 182 -27.87 -11.23 -25.08
N THR A 183 -27.26 -10.69 -26.12
CA THR A 183 -27.82 -9.56 -26.86
C THR A 183 -27.24 -9.50 -28.26
N THR A 184 -27.79 -8.60 -29.07
CA THR A 184 -27.32 -8.34 -30.43
C THR A 184 -26.68 -6.96 -30.46
N ILE A 185 -25.46 -6.89 -30.99
CA ILE A 185 -24.72 -5.65 -31.19
C ILE A 185 -24.61 -5.39 -32.69
N THR A 186 -25.06 -4.23 -33.14
CA THR A 186 -24.95 -3.81 -34.54
C THR A 186 -23.86 -2.77 -34.70
N LYS A 187 -22.95 -2.99 -35.66
CA LYS A 187 -21.93 -2.03 -36.06
C LYS A 187 -22.31 -1.37 -37.39
N SER A 188 -22.24 -0.04 -37.44
CA SER A 188 -22.35 0.76 -38.67
C SER A 188 -21.27 1.85 -38.69
N GLY A 189 -20.28 1.72 -39.55
CA GLY A 189 -19.08 2.56 -39.58
C GLY A 189 -18.29 2.48 -38.26
N LYS A 190 -18.27 3.59 -37.51
CA LYS A 190 -17.62 3.67 -36.19
C LYS A 190 -18.58 3.47 -35.01
N LEU A 191 -19.88 3.42 -35.27
CA LEU A 191 -20.92 3.37 -34.24
C LEU A 191 -21.30 1.92 -33.93
N PHE A 192 -21.45 1.63 -32.63
CA PHE A 192 -22.01 0.39 -32.14
C PHE A 192 -23.34 0.69 -31.46
N LYS A 193 -24.33 -0.19 -31.67
CA LYS A 193 -25.63 -0.12 -31.01
C LYS A 193 -25.96 -1.45 -30.34
N PRO A 194 -26.38 -1.44 -29.06
CA PRO A 194 -26.37 -0.27 -28.18
C PRO A 194 -24.94 0.15 -27.81
N ASP A 195 -24.76 1.40 -27.41
CA ASP A 195 -23.50 1.97 -26.90
C ASP A 195 -23.28 1.66 -25.41
N PHE A 196 -24.35 1.27 -24.71
CA PHE A 196 -24.35 0.80 -23.34
C PHE A 196 -25.21 -0.47 -23.17
N ILE A 197 -24.71 -1.44 -22.40
CA ILE A 197 -25.42 -2.70 -22.12
C ILE A 197 -25.47 -2.93 -20.60
N ASP A 198 -26.68 -2.92 -20.05
CA ASP A 198 -26.93 -3.42 -18.70
C ASP A 198 -26.78 -4.95 -18.67
N LEU A 199 -25.86 -5.49 -17.89
CA LEU A 199 -25.65 -6.94 -17.70
C LEU A 199 -26.71 -7.57 -16.79
N SER A 200 -27.62 -6.78 -16.22
CA SER A 200 -28.72 -7.22 -15.36
C SER A 200 -28.22 -8.11 -14.20
N SER A 201 -27.04 -7.76 -13.68
CA SER A 201 -26.32 -8.48 -12.62
C SER A 201 -26.00 -7.54 -11.46
N SER A 202 -25.82 -8.07 -10.25
CA SER A 202 -25.38 -7.34 -9.06
C SER A 202 -23.87 -7.49 -8.89
N LEU A 203 -23.16 -6.39 -8.63
CA LEU A 203 -21.78 -6.45 -8.11
C LEU A 203 -21.84 -6.84 -6.64
N VAL A 204 -21.22 -7.96 -6.30
CA VAL A 204 -21.19 -8.53 -4.96
C VAL A 204 -19.76 -8.51 -4.44
N GLU A 205 -19.57 -7.96 -3.25
CA GLU A 205 -18.31 -7.96 -2.50
C GLU A 205 -18.53 -8.71 -1.19
N VAL A 206 -17.70 -9.70 -0.90
CA VAL A 206 -17.71 -10.45 0.37
C VAL A 206 -16.37 -10.29 1.05
N SER A 207 -16.38 -9.89 2.31
CA SER A 207 -15.21 -9.73 3.17
C SER A 207 -15.20 -10.82 4.23
N PHE A 208 -14.13 -11.59 4.29
CA PHE A 208 -13.95 -12.69 5.22
C PHE A 208 -12.88 -12.35 6.25
N ARG A 209 -13.25 -12.44 7.54
CA ARG A 209 -12.34 -12.21 8.67
C ARG A 209 -12.47 -13.34 9.69
N ALA A 210 -11.39 -13.60 10.41
CA ALA A 210 -11.38 -14.48 11.57
C ALA A 210 -10.39 -13.92 12.58
N PHE A 211 -10.75 -13.91 13.87
CA PHE A 211 -9.91 -13.35 14.94
C PHE A 211 -9.40 -11.94 14.61
N ASP A 212 -10.31 -11.08 14.14
CA ASP A 212 -10.05 -9.69 13.73
C ASP A 212 -9.07 -9.50 12.57
N LYS A 213 -8.62 -10.59 11.94
CA LYS A 213 -7.67 -10.57 10.83
C LYS A 213 -8.34 -10.99 9.53
N PRO A 214 -7.92 -10.41 8.40
CA PRO A 214 -8.45 -10.82 7.10
C PRO A 214 -8.03 -12.27 6.80
N VAL A 215 -8.97 -13.04 6.23
CA VAL A 215 -8.67 -14.38 5.68
C VAL A 215 -8.08 -14.18 4.28
N SER A 216 -6.85 -13.70 4.22
CA SER A 216 -6.19 -13.22 2.99
C SER A 216 -5.69 -14.35 2.10
N ASN A 217 -5.63 -14.09 0.78
CA ASN A 217 -5.06 -15.01 -0.24
C ASN A 217 -5.56 -16.46 -0.15
N SER A 218 -6.78 -16.63 0.35
CA SER A 218 -7.37 -17.93 0.68
C SER A 218 -8.34 -18.37 -0.40
N ASP A 219 -8.48 -19.67 -0.58
CA ASP A 219 -9.33 -20.23 -1.64
C ASP A 219 -10.80 -20.02 -1.29
N VAL A 220 -11.54 -19.44 -2.24
CA VAL A 220 -12.97 -19.20 -2.19
C VAL A 220 -13.64 -20.17 -3.14
N LYS A 221 -14.56 -20.98 -2.62
CA LYS A 221 -15.44 -21.87 -3.39
C LYS A 221 -16.87 -21.36 -3.26
N GLY A 222 -17.48 -21.02 -4.38
CA GLY A 222 -18.87 -20.60 -4.44
C GLY A 222 -19.73 -21.62 -5.18
N GLU A 223 -20.97 -21.80 -4.74
CA GLU A 223 -22.02 -22.50 -5.48
C GLU A 223 -23.14 -21.50 -5.77
N VAL A 224 -23.46 -21.31 -7.04
CA VAL A 224 -24.49 -20.39 -7.51
C VAL A 224 -25.62 -21.17 -8.14
N ASP A 225 -26.80 -21.08 -7.54
CA ASP A 225 -28.05 -21.63 -8.04
C ASP A 225 -28.84 -20.52 -8.74
N ILE A 226 -28.70 -20.47 -10.07
CA ILE A 226 -29.35 -19.48 -10.93
C ILE A 226 -30.80 -19.90 -11.10
N LYS A 227 -31.74 -18.98 -10.88
CA LYS A 227 -33.17 -19.23 -11.07
C LYS A 227 -33.44 -19.71 -12.51
N ASN A 228 -33.91 -20.95 -12.65
CA ASN A 228 -34.15 -21.64 -13.95
C ASN A 228 -32.87 -22.03 -14.73
N GLY A 229 -31.72 -22.13 -14.08
CA GLY A 229 -30.44 -22.50 -14.70
C GLY A 229 -29.75 -23.68 -14.05
N ASN A 230 -28.55 -23.99 -14.55
CA ASN A 230 -27.66 -24.96 -13.93
C ASN A 230 -26.97 -24.35 -12.70
N LYS A 231 -26.60 -25.21 -11.75
CA LYS A 231 -25.69 -24.84 -10.67
C LYS A 231 -24.30 -24.56 -11.24
N VAL A 232 -23.74 -23.41 -10.89
CA VAL A 232 -22.40 -23.00 -11.33
C VAL A 232 -21.46 -22.97 -10.12
N ILE A 233 -20.29 -23.59 -10.26
CA ILE A 233 -19.24 -23.53 -9.24
C ILE A 233 -18.32 -22.37 -9.57
N LEU A 234 -18.15 -21.47 -8.61
CA LEU A 234 -17.18 -20.38 -8.64
C LEU A 234 -15.92 -20.80 -7.86
N THR A 235 -14.74 -20.54 -8.40
CA THR A 235 -13.50 -20.64 -7.60
C THR A 235 -12.67 -19.39 -7.74
N SER A 236 -12.21 -18.84 -6.63
CA SER A 236 -11.41 -17.61 -6.62
C SER A 236 -10.48 -17.61 -5.43
N LYS A 237 -9.76 -16.50 -5.24
CA LYS A 237 -9.06 -16.19 -4.01
C LYS A 237 -9.57 -14.90 -3.40
N THR A 238 -9.45 -14.79 -2.09
CA THR A 238 -9.53 -13.48 -1.42
C THR A 238 -8.28 -12.66 -1.71
N ASP A 239 -8.40 -11.34 -1.69
CA ASP A 239 -7.27 -10.43 -1.76
C ASP A 239 -6.49 -10.36 -0.41
N GLU A 240 -5.50 -9.49 -0.34
CA GLU A 240 -4.72 -9.24 0.88
C GLU A 240 -5.56 -8.73 2.07
N LYS A 241 -6.75 -8.18 1.79
CA LYS A 241 -7.70 -7.65 2.78
C LYS A 241 -8.80 -8.66 3.10
N GLY A 242 -8.72 -9.90 2.62
CA GLY A 242 -9.73 -10.92 2.84
C GLY A 242 -11.01 -10.71 2.03
N LYS A 243 -10.96 -9.88 0.98
CA LYS A 243 -12.11 -9.56 0.14
C LYS A 243 -12.17 -10.39 -1.12
N PHE A 244 -13.38 -10.69 -1.55
CA PHE A 244 -13.70 -11.34 -2.81
C PHE A 244 -14.82 -10.56 -3.50
N SER A 245 -14.69 -10.29 -4.80
CA SER A 245 -15.74 -9.65 -5.60
C SER A 245 -16.09 -10.43 -6.85
N THR A 246 -17.36 -10.40 -7.23
CA THR A 246 -17.85 -10.99 -8.48
C THR A 246 -19.16 -10.33 -8.91
N LEU A 247 -19.61 -10.62 -10.14
CA LEU A 247 -20.95 -10.27 -10.61
C LEU A 247 -21.85 -11.50 -10.50
N LEU A 248 -23.07 -11.32 -10.01
CA LEU A 248 -24.06 -12.39 -9.90
C LEU A 248 -25.40 -11.94 -10.49
N PRO A 249 -26.07 -12.77 -11.31
CA PRO A 249 -27.47 -12.54 -11.69
C PRO A 249 -28.40 -12.75 -10.48
N GLU A 250 -29.72 -12.76 -10.71
CA GLU A 250 -30.68 -13.23 -9.69
C GLU A 250 -30.43 -14.72 -9.39
N CYS A 251 -29.99 -15.03 -8.17
CA CYS A 251 -29.59 -16.38 -7.79
C CYS A 251 -29.56 -16.58 -6.27
N LYS A 252 -29.53 -17.84 -5.84
CA LYS A 252 -29.04 -18.20 -4.49
C LYS A 252 -27.55 -18.48 -4.58
N TYR A 253 -26.78 -17.91 -3.66
CA TYR A 253 -25.33 -17.97 -3.68
C TYR A 253 -24.80 -18.47 -2.34
N THR A 254 -24.16 -19.63 -2.36
CA THR A 254 -23.40 -20.15 -1.22
C THR A 254 -21.92 -19.90 -1.47
N VAL A 255 -21.19 -19.41 -0.48
CA VAL A 255 -19.75 -19.20 -0.58
C VAL A 255 -19.05 -19.75 0.65
N THR A 256 -17.98 -20.49 0.42
CA THR A 256 -17.10 -21.01 1.46
C THR A 256 -15.68 -20.52 1.20
N VAL A 257 -15.04 -19.97 2.23
CA VAL A 257 -13.60 -19.70 2.21
C VAL A 257 -12.90 -20.66 3.17
N GLU A 258 -11.81 -21.24 2.69
CA GLU A 258 -10.93 -22.12 3.47
C GLU A 258 -9.52 -21.50 3.47
N GLY A 259 -8.98 -21.25 4.66
CA GLY A 259 -7.73 -20.49 4.80
C GLY A 259 -7.03 -20.74 6.12
N LYS A 260 -6.02 -19.90 6.40
CA LYS A 260 -5.31 -19.88 7.69
C LYS A 260 -5.18 -18.45 8.20
N VAL A 261 -5.40 -18.26 9.49
CA VAL A 261 -5.14 -17.01 10.21
C VAL A 261 -4.27 -17.34 11.42
N ASP A 262 -3.10 -16.70 11.52
CA ASP A 262 -2.10 -16.97 12.56
C ASP A 262 -1.74 -18.47 12.71
N GLY A 263 -1.66 -19.17 11.58
CA GLY A 263 -1.37 -20.60 11.53
C GLY A 263 -2.56 -21.52 11.89
N LYS A 264 -3.68 -20.97 12.35
CA LYS A 264 -4.91 -21.74 12.64
C LYS A 264 -5.76 -21.92 11.38
N PRO A 265 -6.25 -23.13 11.07
CA PRO A 265 -7.15 -23.34 9.94
C PRO A 265 -8.51 -22.69 10.22
N ILE A 266 -9.06 -22.05 9.18
CA ILE A 266 -10.36 -21.38 9.23
C ILE A 266 -11.22 -21.87 8.07
N LYS A 267 -12.51 -22.07 8.35
CA LYS A 267 -13.54 -22.35 7.34
C LYS A 267 -14.78 -21.53 7.65
N ILE A 268 -15.13 -20.63 6.73
CA ILE A 268 -16.32 -19.77 6.85
C ILE A 268 -17.23 -20.09 5.67
N SER A 269 -18.50 -20.39 5.94
CA SER A 269 -19.50 -20.67 4.91
C SER A 269 -20.71 -19.77 5.08
N GLU A 270 -21.16 -19.18 3.98
CA GLU A 270 -22.22 -18.19 3.94
C GLU A 270 -23.21 -18.47 2.82
N HIS A 271 -24.46 -18.07 3.06
CA HIS A 271 -25.55 -18.18 2.10
C HIS A 271 -26.16 -16.79 1.87
N TYR A 272 -26.41 -16.45 0.61
CA TYR A 272 -26.95 -15.17 0.18
C TYR A 272 -28.04 -15.38 -0.87
N GLU A 273 -29.08 -14.56 -0.82
CA GLU A 273 -30.07 -14.47 -1.90
C GLU A 273 -29.85 -13.17 -2.68
N ILE A 274 -29.42 -13.31 -3.93
CA ILE A 274 -29.16 -12.17 -4.80
C ILE A 274 -30.44 -11.82 -5.54
N GLN A 275 -31.07 -10.74 -5.09
CA GLN A 275 -32.26 -10.19 -5.74
C GLN A 275 -31.93 -9.55 -7.09
N LYS A 276 -32.92 -9.58 -8.01
CA LYS A 276 -32.84 -8.95 -9.33
C LYS A 276 -32.46 -7.47 -9.20
N PRO A 277 -31.41 -7.00 -9.88
CA PRO A 277 -30.99 -5.60 -9.81
C PRO A 277 -31.98 -4.69 -10.53
N LEU A 278 -32.01 -3.42 -10.12
CA LEU A 278 -32.73 -2.37 -10.84
C LEU A 278 -32.06 -2.16 -12.22
N PRO A 279 -32.84 -1.96 -13.30
CA PRO A 279 -32.29 -1.70 -14.62
C PRO A 279 -31.37 -0.48 -14.63
N ILE A 280 -30.27 -0.59 -15.38
CA ILE A 280 -29.32 0.51 -15.57
C ILE A 280 -29.51 1.06 -16.97
N SER A 281 -29.75 2.36 -17.10
CA SER A 281 -30.05 2.95 -18.42
C SER A 281 -28.84 3.60 -19.09
N ASN A 282 -27.81 3.99 -18.33
CA ASN A 282 -26.66 4.74 -18.85
C ASN A 282 -25.45 4.69 -17.88
N LEU A 283 -24.34 5.33 -18.29
CA LEU A 283 -23.09 5.44 -17.52
C LEU A 283 -23.21 6.27 -16.23
N GLU A 284 -24.07 7.28 -16.18
CA GLU A 284 -24.25 8.09 -14.97
C GLU A 284 -24.97 7.29 -13.87
N ASP A 285 -25.93 6.45 -14.26
CA ASP A 285 -26.58 5.53 -13.33
C ASP A 285 -25.63 4.43 -12.85
N LEU A 286 -24.72 3.97 -13.71
CA LEU A 286 -23.66 3.03 -13.33
C LEU A 286 -22.78 3.58 -12.20
N LYS A 287 -22.43 4.87 -12.21
CA LYS A 287 -21.62 5.50 -11.13
C LYS A 287 -22.31 5.46 -9.76
N LYS A 288 -23.63 5.31 -9.71
CA LYS A 288 -24.42 5.25 -8.47
C LYS A 288 -24.52 3.82 -7.92
N ILE A 289 -24.05 2.82 -8.66
CA ILE A 289 -24.12 1.43 -8.24
C ILE A 289 -23.01 1.18 -7.22
N LYS A 290 -23.42 0.87 -5.99
CA LYS A 290 -22.53 0.41 -4.94
C LYS A 290 -22.56 -1.12 -4.89
N PRO A 291 -21.42 -1.79 -4.64
CA PRO A 291 -21.40 -3.24 -4.43
C PRO A 291 -22.33 -3.62 -3.28
N LYS A 292 -23.11 -4.70 -3.45
CA LYS A 292 -23.74 -5.39 -2.33
C LYS A 292 -22.61 -6.01 -1.50
N SER A 293 -22.39 -5.46 -0.31
CA SER A 293 -21.21 -5.77 0.49
C SER A 293 -21.60 -6.64 1.69
N PHE A 294 -20.93 -7.76 1.85
CA PHE A 294 -21.13 -8.71 2.93
C PHE A 294 -19.87 -8.79 3.76
N GLU A 295 -20.00 -8.73 5.09
CA GLU A 295 -18.88 -8.97 5.99
C GLU A 295 -19.22 -10.16 6.87
N ARG A 296 -18.38 -11.18 6.85
CA ARG A 296 -18.49 -12.32 7.76
C ARG A 296 -17.26 -12.44 8.61
N SER A 297 -17.51 -12.62 9.91
CA SER A 297 -16.46 -12.85 10.87
C SER A 297 -16.73 -14.05 11.78
N GLN A 298 -15.65 -14.73 12.14
CA GLN A 298 -15.61 -15.75 13.18
C GLN A 298 -14.80 -15.21 14.37
N ASP A 299 -15.41 -15.19 15.56
CA ASP A 299 -14.79 -14.86 16.85
C ASP A 299 -13.91 -13.59 16.83
N CYS A 300 -14.53 -12.44 16.54
CA CYS A 300 -13.88 -11.13 16.57
C CYS A 300 -14.08 -10.46 17.94
N ALA A 301 -12.99 -10.04 18.58
CA ALA A 301 -13.01 -9.12 19.72
C ALA A 301 -13.02 -7.65 19.27
N ASP A 302 -12.66 -7.38 18.01
CA ASP A 302 -12.25 -6.08 17.51
C ASP A 302 -12.76 -5.82 16.08
N TYR A 303 -13.99 -5.33 15.96
CA TYR A 303 -14.59 -4.97 14.66
C TYR A 303 -14.01 -3.68 14.08
N ASN A 304 -13.26 -3.78 12.97
CA ASN A 304 -12.89 -2.60 12.18
C ASN A 304 -13.93 -2.35 11.09
N ILE A 305 -15.06 -1.75 11.46
CA ILE A 305 -16.03 -1.24 10.49
C ILE A 305 -15.47 0.09 9.98
N LYS A 306 -14.85 0.06 8.80
CA LYS A 306 -14.40 1.29 8.15
C LYS A 306 -15.58 1.97 7.48
N THR A 307 -15.92 3.17 7.96
CA THR A 307 -16.82 4.09 7.26
C THR A 307 -16.12 4.55 5.98
N GLY A 308 -16.76 4.32 4.84
CA GLY A 308 -16.26 4.81 3.55
C GLY A 308 -16.72 6.25 3.25
N SER A 309 -17.53 6.81 4.15
CA SER A 309 -18.25 8.06 3.94
C SER A 309 -17.74 9.19 4.81
N ASN A 310 -18.10 10.42 4.45
CA ASN A 310 -17.66 11.62 5.16
C ASN A 310 -18.65 12.03 6.27
N LYS A 311 -19.91 11.56 6.20
CA LYS A 311 -20.98 11.87 7.15
C LYS A 311 -21.76 10.63 7.54
N THR A 312 -21.51 10.13 8.75
CA THR A 312 -22.06 8.87 9.26
C THR A 312 -22.96 9.09 10.48
N VAL A 313 -24.14 8.48 10.52
CA VAL A 313 -25.00 8.47 11.72
C VAL A 313 -25.00 7.10 12.37
N TYR A 314 -24.70 7.04 13.67
CA TYR A 314 -24.78 5.82 14.49
C TYR A 314 -26.08 5.83 15.31
N LEU A 315 -26.86 4.76 15.18
CA LEU A 315 -28.15 4.54 15.84
C LEU A 315 -28.05 3.35 16.82
N PRO A 316 -27.45 3.54 18.01
CA PRO A 316 -27.35 2.49 19.00
C PRO A 316 -28.70 2.19 19.67
N ASP A 317 -29.15 0.95 19.59
CA ASP A 317 -30.30 0.46 20.32
C ASP A 317 -29.97 0.45 21.82
N ILE A 318 -30.80 1.14 22.59
CA ILE A 318 -30.73 1.16 24.06
C ILE A 318 -32.03 0.64 24.66
N SER A 319 -32.78 -0.20 23.95
CA SER A 319 -33.99 -0.85 24.47
C SER A 319 -33.70 -1.76 25.67
N GLY A 320 -34.75 -2.17 26.38
CA GLY A 320 -34.63 -3.01 27.58
C GLY A 320 -33.94 -4.36 27.32
N SER A 321 -34.06 -4.94 26.12
CA SER A 321 -33.41 -6.21 25.75
C SER A 321 -31.89 -6.08 25.60
N MET A 322 -31.39 -4.86 25.39
CA MET A 322 -29.97 -4.58 25.36
C MET A 322 -29.29 -4.62 26.73
N GLY A 323 -30.01 -4.87 27.83
CA GLY A 323 -29.46 -4.90 29.19
C GLY A 323 -28.31 -5.91 29.39
N GLY A 324 -27.45 -5.63 30.37
CA GLY A 324 -26.32 -6.51 30.72
C GLY A 324 -25.23 -6.52 29.65
N GLN A 325 -24.77 -7.72 29.28
CA GLN A 325 -23.62 -7.90 28.39
C GLN A 325 -23.79 -7.24 27.01
N SER A 326 -25.01 -7.21 26.45
CA SER A 326 -25.27 -6.59 25.15
C SER A 326 -25.01 -5.08 25.16
N MET A 327 -25.34 -4.38 26.25
CA MET A 327 -25.06 -2.95 26.43
C MET A 327 -23.56 -2.71 26.54
N ASP A 328 -22.82 -3.57 27.25
CA ASP A 328 -21.37 -3.45 27.36
C ASP A 328 -20.69 -3.62 26.00
N ILE A 329 -21.13 -4.63 25.23
CA ILE A 329 -20.68 -4.87 23.86
C ILE A 329 -21.00 -3.68 22.96
N LEU A 330 -22.23 -3.14 23.03
CA LEU A 330 -22.65 -1.95 22.28
C LEU A 330 -21.71 -0.78 22.56
N LYS A 331 -21.45 -0.47 23.84
CA LYS A 331 -20.61 0.67 24.25
C LYS A 331 -19.17 0.51 23.75
N ILE A 332 -18.59 -0.68 23.90
CA ILE A 332 -17.22 -0.97 23.43
C ILE A 332 -17.14 -0.74 21.92
N ASN A 333 -18.07 -1.31 21.16
CA ASN A 333 -18.06 -1.24 19.70
C ASN A 333 -18.38 0.16 19.19
N LEU A 334 -19.31 0.89 19.82
CA LEU A 334 -19.63 2.26 19.44
C LEU A 334 -18.42 3.19 19.64
N LYS A 335 -17.69 3.06 20.76
CA LYS A 335 -16.44 3.80 21.00
C LYS A 335 -15.40 3.50 19.93
N LYS A 336 -15.28 2.23 19.55
CA LYS A 336 -14.37 1.81 18.48
C LYS A 336 -14.75 2.40 17.12
N LEU A 337 -16.03 2.33 16.74
CA LEU A 337 -16.55 2.90 15.51
C LEU A 337 -16.24 4.40 15.38
N ILE A 338 -16.41 5.14 16.47
CA ILE A 338 -16.12 6.57 16.51
C ILE A 338 -14.62 6.81 16.38
N GLY A 339 -13.80 6.02 17.08
CA GLY A 339 -12.34 6.09 16.99
C GLY A 339 -11.78 5.76 15.60
N GLU A 340 -12.51 5.00 14.78
CA GLU A 340 -12.11 4.65 13.41
C GLU A 340 -12.81 5.46 12.32
N SER A 341 -13.83 6.24 12.69
CA SER A 341 -14.59 7.07 11.75
C SER A 341 -13.65 8.07 11.05
N ASN A 342 -13.92 8.35 9.77
CA ASN A 342 -13.30 9.47 9.06
C ASN A 342 -14.35 10.54 8.79
N GLY A 343 -14.00 11.81 8.92
CA GLY A 343 -14.91 12.92 8.62
C GLY A 343 -15.78 13.35 9.81
N PHE A 344 -17.09 13.32 9.65
CA PHE A 344 -18.09 13.79 10.61
C PHE A 344 -19.06 12.67 11.00
N TYR A 345 -19.48 12.67 12.25
CA TYR A 345 -20.44 11.70 12.75
C TYR A 345 -21.53 12.33 13.63
N ALA A 346 -22.63 11.59 13.78
CA ALA A 346 -23.67 11.85 14.76
C ALA A 346 -24.00 10.53 15.48
N ILE A 347 -24.38 10.62 16.76
CA ILE A 347 -24.79 9.46 17.56
C ILE A 347 -26.18 9.74 18.09
N ALA A 348 -27.08 8.79 17.89
CA ALA A 348 -28.48 8.94 18.25
C ALA A 348 -29.06 7.62 18.81
N PRO A 349 -28.82 7.31 20.09
CA PRO A 349 -29.42 6.18 20.77
C PRO A 349 -30.93 6.23 20.69
N TRP A 350 -31.53 5.05 20.63
CA TRP A 350 -32.96 4.93 20.46
C TRP A 350 -33.58 3.81 21.28
N ASN A 351 -34.83 4.05 21.68
CA ASN A 351 -35.75 3.10 22.26
C ASN A 351 -37.16 3.34 21.67
N HIS A 352 -38.08 3.95 22.43
CA HIS A 352 -39.32 4.59 21.92
C HIS A 352 -39.11 6.04 21.44
N SER A 353 -37.95 6.60 21.72
CA SER A 353 -37.55 7.94 21.31
C SER A 353 -36.09 7.93 20.91
N ILE A 354 -35.68 8.94 20.16
CA ILE A 354 -34.29 9.13 19.75
C ILE A 354 -33.72 10.35 20.46
N GLU A 355 -32.55 10.20 21.05
CA GLU A 355 -31.82 11.30 21.67
C GLU A 355 -30.53 11.52 20.90
N PHE A 356 -30.24 12.75 20.50
CA PHE A 356 -29.01 13.05 19.78
C PHE A 356 -27.94 13.55 20.74
N TYR A 357 -26.73 12.97 20.67
CA TYR A 357 -25.58 13.47 21.43
C TYR A 357 -25.30 14.97 21.17
N SER A 358 -25.51 15.40 19.92
CA SER A 358 -25.25 16.75 19.46
C SER A 358 -26.30 17.19 18.43
N GLU A 359 -26.59 18.49 18.42
CA GLU A 359 -27.41 19.15 17.40
C GLU A 359 -26.66 19.38 16.08
N LYS A 360 -25.34 19.20 16.08
CA LYS A 360 -24.46 19.40 14.93
C LYS A 360 -23.62 18.15 14.69
N TRP A 361 -23.20 17.99 13.43
CA TRP A 361 -22.16 17.05 13.05
C TRP A 361 -20.93 17.20 13.95
N VAL A 362 -20.47 16.08 14.53
CA VAL A 362 -19.27 16.03 15.36
C VAL A 362 -18.08 15.69 14.46
N PRO A 363 -17.09 16.59 14.32
CA PRO A 363 -15.85 16.26 13.62
C PRO A 363 -15.10 15.14 14.33
N HIS A 364 -14.53 14.20 13.56
CA HIS A 364 -13.69 13.13 14.09
C HIS A 364 -12.53 13.66 14.96
N SER A 365 -11.93 14.78 14.56
CA SER A 365 -10.81 15.42 15.27
C SER A 365 -11.19 16.11 16.59
N SER A 366 -12.45 16.03 17.04
CA SER A 366 -12.95 16.81 18.17
C SER A 366 -13.48 15.95 19.32
N ASN A 367 -13.21 16.41 20.54
CA ASN A 367 -13.83 16.02 21.83
C ASN A 367 -14.16 14.52 22.01
N THR A 368 -13.20 13.65 21.70
CA THR A 368 -13.37 12.19 21.88
C THR A 368 -13.68 11.83 23.34
N SER A 369 -13.13 12.54 24.32
CA SER A 369 -13.39 12.29 25.75
C SER A 369 -14.84 12.55 26.17
N GLY A 370 -15.45 13.64 25.69
CA GLY A 370 -16.84 13.96 26.02
C GLY A 370 -17.82 12.96 25.40
N VAL A 371 -17.54 12.53 24.17
CA VAL A 371 -18.33 11.51 23.47
C VAL A 371 -18.21 10.16 24.17
N VAL A 372 -17.00 9.74 24.52
CA VAL A 372 -16.74 8.48 25.25
C VAL A 372 -17.46 8.47 26.60
N SER A 373 -17.36 9.55 27.37
CA SER A 373 -18.03 9.65 28.67
C SER A 373 -19.56 9.59 28.55
N TRP A 374 -20.13 10.15 27.48
CA TRP A 374 -21.56 10.08 27.23
C TRP A 374 -22.00 8.67 26.82
N ILE A 375 -21.21 7.98 25.99
CA ILE A 375 -21.45 6.57 25.63
C ILE A 375 -21.41 5.67 26.88
N ASP A 376 -20.43 5.88 27.76
CA ASP A 376 -20.32 5.11 29.00
C ASP A 376 -21.55 5.29 29.90
N GLY A 377 -22.21 6.46 29.83
CA GLY A 377 -23.44 6.78 30.53
C GLY A 377 -24.73 6.19 29.95
N LEU A 378 -24.72 5.59 28.75
CA LEU A 378 -25.92 4.99 28.15
C LEU A 378 -26.46 3.85 29.01
N GLN A 379 -27.78 3.74 29.12
CA GLN A 379 -28.46 2.67 29.87
C GLN A 379 -29.57 2.07 29.03
N SER A 380 -29.77 0.75 29.17
CA SER A 380 -30.88 0.04 28.53
C SER A 380 -32.21 0.46 29.17
N THR A 381 -33.18 0.88 28.38
CA THR A 381 -34.48 1.38 28.83
C THR A 381 -35.55 1.33 27.73
N GLY A 382 -36.80 1.09 28.12
CA GLY A 382 -37.96 1.17 27.23
C GLY A 382 -38.04 0.03 26.21
N GLY A 383 -38.89 0.22 25.18
CA GLY A 383 -39.05 -0.68 24.04
C GLY A 383 -38.28 -0.23 22.80
N THR A 384 -38.72 -0.70 21.64
CA THR A 384 -37.90 -0.72 20.42
C THR A 384 -38.71 -0.20 19.23
N ASP A 385 -38.35 0.96 18.68
CA ASP A 385 -38.87 1.45 17.39
C ASP A 385 -37.75 1.89 16.43
N ILE A 386 -37.17 0.89 15.75
CA ILE A 386 -36.12 1.09 14.75
C ILE A 386 -36.57 1.96 13.58
N LYS A 387 -37.85 1.90 13.19
CA LYS A 387 -38.35 2.65 12.03
C LYS A 387 -38.38 4.14 12.35
N GLN A 388 -38.93 4.51 13.51
CA GLN A 388 -38.93 5.89 13.98
C GLN A 388 -37.50 6.42 14.11
N ALA A 389 -36.59 5.64 14.68
CA ALA A 389 -35.18 6.04 14.85
C ALA A 389 -34.53 6.40 13.50
N ILE A 390 -34.70 5.56 12.47
CA ILE A 390 -34.15 5.82 11.14
C ILE A 390 -34.82 7.05 10.48
N GLU A 391 -36.15 7.18 10.58
CA GLU A 391 -36.89 8.31 9.99
C GLU A 391 -36.48 9.66 10.60
N GLU A 392 -36.39 9.72 11.93
CA GLU A 392 -35.94 10.91 12.67
C GLU A 392 -34.49 11.28 12.32
N ALA A 393 -33.61 10.27 12.26
CA ALA A 393 -32.21 10.46 11.90
C ALA A 393 -32.05 10.98 10.47
N ILE A 394 -32.80 10.42 9.51
CA ILE A 394 -32.85 10.89 8.12
C ILE A 394 -33.38 12.32 8.03
N LYS A 395 -34.38 12.67 8.83
CA LYS A 395 -34.97 14.01 8.86
C LYS A 395 -33.96 15.04 9.39
N LYS A 396 -33.25 14.72 10.46
CA LYS A 396 -32.26 15.62 11.09
C LYS A 396 -30.97 15.73 10.27
N TYR A 397 -30.47 14.61 9.77
CA TYR A 397 -29.21 14.49 9.04
C TYR A 397 -29.45 14.07 7.59
N SER A 398 -30.21 14.89 6.87
CA SER A 398 -30.62 14.59 5.48
C SER A 398 -29.46 14.58 4.46
N ASP A 399 -28.30 15.11 4.87
CA ASP A 399 -27.04 15.14 4.13
C ASP A 399 -26.06 14.04 4.56
N ALA A 400 -26.51 13.07 5.39
CA ALA A 400 -25.74 11.88 5.71
C ALA A 400 -25.53 10.98 4.49
N ASP A 401 -24.38 10.32 4.43
CA ASP A 401 -24.06 9.33 3.41
C ASP A 401 -24.51 7.93 3.81
N GLU A 402 -24.39 7.61 5.11
CA GLU A 402 -24.68 6.30 5.65
C GLU A 402 -25.17 6.33 7.11
N PHE A 403 -25.95 5.32 7.46
CA PHE A 403 -26.47 5.06 8.79
C PHE A 403 -25.97 3.69 9.27
N PHE A 404 -25.61 3.58 10.53
CA PHE A 404 -25.32 2.32 11.20
C PHE A 404 -26.36 2.10 12.29
N VAL A 405 -27.17 1.05 12.14
CA VAL A 405 -28.09 0.60 13.19
C VAL A 405 -27.37 -0.48 13.99
N LEU A 406 -27.18 -0.26 15.30
CA LEU A 406 -26.60 -1.26 16.19
C LEU A 406 -27.69 -1.79 17.10
N CYS A 407 -28.13 -3.03 16.94
CA CYS A 407 -29.24 -3.61 17.71
C CYS A 407 -29.08 -5.11 17.95
N ASP A 408 -29.85 -5.67 18.89
CA ASP A 408 -29.84 -7.11 19.17
C ASP A 408 -30.63 -7.96 18.16
N GLY A 409 -31.41 -7.30 17.30
CA GLY A 409 -32.06 -7.88 16.14
C GLY A 409 -33.58 -7.79 16.12
N ASP A 410 -34.21 -7.03 17.03
CA ASP A 410 -35.62 -6.69 16.86
C ASP A 410 -35.84 -5.76 15.64
N THR A 411 -36.45 -6.34 14.60
CA THR A 411 -36.86 -5.62 13.38
C THR A 411 -38.38 -5.62 13.21
N SER A 412 -39.15 -5.78 14.30
CA SER A 412 -40.61 -5.94 14.27
C SER A 412 -41.35 -4.75 13.64
N ALA A 413 -40.77 -3.55 13.71
CA ALA A 413 -41.28 -2.34 13.04
C ALA A 413 -41.37 -2.48 11.50
N PHE A 414 -40.66 -3.46 10.93
CA PHE A 414 -40.76 -3.85 9.52
C PHE A 414 -41.25 -5.30 9.45
N PRO A 415 -42.56 -5.58 9.49
CA PRO A 415 -43.13 -6.93 9.69
C PRO A 415 -42.75 -7.95 8.62
N ASP A 416 -42.35 -7.50 7.43
CA ASP A 416 -41.82 -8.33 6.35
C ASP A 416 -40.77 -7.57 5.51
N MET A 417 -40.11 -8.27 4.57
CA MET A 417 -39.10 -7.64 3.73
C MET A 417 -39.66 -6.67 2.69
N GLN A 418 -40.94 -6.79 2.33
CA GLN A 418 -41.62 -5.88 1.44
C GLN A 418 -41.82 -4.51 2.11
N SER A 419 -42.13 -4.48 3.40
CA SER A 419 -42.29 -3.27 4.20
C SER A 419 -40.96 -2.50 4.30
N TRP A 420 -39.85 -3.19 4.56
CA TRP A 420 -38.50 -2.61 4.53
C TRP A 420 -38.13 -2.12 3.14
N SER A 421 -38.35 -2.92 2.09
CA SER A 421 -38.07 -2.53 0.71
C SER A 421 -38.85 -1.28 0.29
N THR A 422 -40.13 -1.21 0.67
CA THR A 422 -40.98 -0.04 0.41
C THR A 422 -40.47 1.18 1.15
N PHE A 423 -40.10 1.03 2.43
CA PHE A 423 -39.49 2.10 3.22
C PHE A 423 -38.17 2.59 2.61
N TYR A 424 -37.28 1.67 2.26
CA TYR A 424 -35.97 2.00 1.70
C TYR A 424 -36.08 2.61 0.30
N SER A 425 -37.07 2.22 -0.52
CA SER A 425 -37.25 2.80 -1.85
C SER A 425 -37.39 4.33 -1.83
N LYS A 426 -38.06 4.86 -0.79
CA LYS A 426 -38.23 6.30 -0.54
C LYS A 426 -36.96 6.98 0.01
N ASN A 427 -36.01 6.18 0.47
CA ASN A 427 -34.79 6.59 1.17
C ASN A 427 -33.51 6.06 0.47
N SER A 428 -33.62 5.71 -0.82
CA SER A 428 -32.63 4.92 -1.56
C SER A 428 -31.29 5.62 -1.83
N LYS A 429 -31.18 6.91 -1.47
CA LYS A 429 -29.92 7.66 -1.49
C LYS A 429 -28.97 7.28 -0.35
N TYR A 430 -29.50 6.79 0.76
CA TYR A 430 -28.70 6.46 1.94
C TYR A 430 -28.22 5.00 1.89
N ILE A 431 -27.06 4.74 2.50
CA ILE A 431 -26.64 3.38 2.85
C ILE A 431 -27.11 3.10 4.29
N ILE A 432 -27.77 1.97 4.54
CA ILE A 432 -28.10 1.57 5.92
C ILE A 432 -27.38 0.26 6.26
N ASN A 433 -26.42 0.36 7.16
CA ASN A 433 -25.67 -0.76 7.71
C ASN A 433 -26.34 -1.24 8.99
N PHE A 434 -26.22 -2.54 9.27
CA PHE A 434 -26.74 -3.20 10.46
C PHE A 434 -25.62 -3.88 11.22
N VAL A 435 -25.59 -3.68 12.53
CA VAL A 435 -24.67 -4.31 13.46
C VAL A 435 -25.50 -5.09 14.47
N GLY A 436 -25.58 -6.41 14.27
CA GLY A 436 -26.29 -7.32 15.16
C GLY A 436 -25.46 -7.63 16.39
N ILE A 437 -26.00 -7.39 17.59
CA ILE A 437 -25.35 -7.63 18.88
C ILE A 437 -25.99 -8.85 19.54
N GLY A 438 -25.21 -9.91 19.77
CA GLY A 438 -25.73 -11.15 20.33
C GLY A 438 -26.30 -12.10 19.27
N GLY A 439 -27.41 -12.80 19.59
CA GLY A 439 -27.85 -13.97 18.82
C GLY A 439 -29.21 -13.87 18.12
N GLN A 440 -30.01 -12.84 18.39
CA GLN A 440 -31.44 -12.85 18.05
C GLN A 440 -31.76 -11.99 16.81
N SER A 441 -31.37 -12.45 15.61
CA SER A 441 -31.94 -12.09 14.27
C SER A 441 -30.93 -11.68 13.18
N ASP A 442 -29.89 -12.47 12.97
CA ASP A 442 -28.86 -12.15 11.96
C ASP A 442 -29.39 -12.14 10.52
N GLU A 443 -30.17 -13.14 10.12
CA GLU A 443 -30.53 -13.33 8.70
C GLU A 443 -31.47 -12.25 8.16
N ARG A 444 -32.35 -11.73 9.03
CA ARG A 444 -33.28 -10.67 8.64
C ARG A 444 -32.57 -9.32 8.50
N MET A 445 -31.74 -8.96 9.48
CA MET A 445 -30.90 -7.76 9.39
C MET A 445 -29.94 -7.83 8.20
N LYS A 446 -29.38 -9.00 7.90
CA LYS A 446 -28.57 -9.25 6.70
C LYS A 446 -29.34 -8.95 5.42
N SER A 447 -30.58 -9.42 5.32
CA SER A 447 -31.47 -9.13 4.18
C SER A 447 -31.84 -7.64 4.10
N MET A 448 -32.05 -6.98 5.24
CA MET A 448 -32.29 -5.53 5.30
C MET A 448 -31.09 -4.71 4.83
N ALA A 449 -29.89 -5.05 5.29
CA ALA A 449 -28.63 -4.43 4.84
C ALA A 449 -28.44 -4.59 3.32
N GLN A 450 -28.72 -5.78 2.78
CA GLN A 450 -28.66 -6.03 1.33
C GLN A 450 -29.56 -5.09 0.52
N ILE A 451 -30.83 -4.98 0.93
CA ILE A 451 -31.80 -4.12 0.26
C ILE A 451 -31.35 -2.67 0.33
N SER A 452 -30.75 -2.26 1.44
CA SER A 452 -30.29 -0.90 1.69
C SER A 452 -28.85 -0.60 1.23
N LYS A 453 -28.27 -1.48 0.41
CA LYS A 453 -26.89 -1.40 -0.12
C LYS A 453 -25.83 -1.22 0.98
N GLY A 454 -26.15 -1.60 2.21
CA GLY A 454 -25.26 -1.55 3.36
C GLY A 454 -24.63 -2.90 3.66
N LYS A 455 -23.98 -2.94 4.82
CA LYS A 455 -23.30 -4.11 5.36
C LYS A 455 -24.03 -4.61 6.58
N PHE A 456 -24.03 -5.92 6.77
CA PHE A 456 -24.40 -6.54 8.03
C PHE A 456 -23.15 -7.06 8.72
N THR A 457 -23.02 -6.76 10.01
CA THR A 457 -21.93 -7.22 10.87
C THR A 457 -22.55 -7.83 12.13
N LYS A 458 -22.08 -9.02 12.52
CA LYS A 458 -22.51 -9.66 13.78
C LYS A 458 -21.42 -9.51 14.83
N ILE A 459 -21.80 -9.18 16.06
CA ILE A 459 -20.93 -8.94 17.22
C ILE A 459 -21.37 -9.85 18.39
N PHE A 460 -20.40 -10.44 19.08
CA PHE A 460 -20.59 -11.39 20.19
C PHE A 460 -20.01 -10.88 21.50
#